data_AF-A0A2E6UPZ6-F1
#
_entry.id   AF-A0A2E6UPZ6-F1
#
_cell.length_a   1.000
_cell.length_b   1.000
_cell.length_c   1.000
_cell.angle_alpha   90.00
_cell.angle_beta   90.00
_cell.angle_gamma   90.00
#
_symmetry.space_group_name_H-M   'P 1'
#
loop_
_entity.id
_entity.type
_entity.pdbx_description
1 polymer ?
#
loop_
_entity_poly.entity_id
_entity_poly.type
_entity_poly.pdbx_seq_one_letter_code
_entity_poly.pdbx_strand_id
1 'polypeptide(L)'
;MSSDSFDRLASDDFYDSAIEISESLKVDLFDKYNPNKLGFIGLQRNLNEDERQKRINLLVDEFCCAEDFSDLDEKINVLGTNIWKVNQEIGWRIFLDLRHIIFSSEDLSQFPTLEKIMNYLKDHHQPHMVHERLFNLITEHAHMSIKQGHKAQAGEAGKILTKAILKAAGLTHQQHYRTEYKSEGGCDADFAFPHVPNNSDQDLDLIMAVQFSTNDRIRLASAELRAGVRKYLVTYNGIDSSSKTLKEIGDKHIKRCMDENIKIACYEHGLNLEIERLEKEIEKSTEEVIIKDKLQERLSYFKDYACSFKKLAEQIQRLPISTPPGKQNSLFK
;
A
#
# COMPACT_ATOMS: atom_id res chain seq x y z
N MET A 1 -10.10 8.94 32.53
CA MET A 1 -9.08 9.99 32.67
C MET A 1 -9.57 11.12 33.55
N SER A 2 -9.10 11.11 34.80
CA SER A 2 -9.25 12.17 35.82
C SER A 2 -8.08 13.18 35.73
N SER A 3 -8.22 14.34 36.37
CA SER A 3 -7.12 15.31 36.57
C SER A 3 -5.91 14.66 37.25
N ASP A 4 -6.15 13.74 38.17
CA ASP A 4 -5.12 13.00 38.90
C ASP A 4 -4.19 12.21 37.99
N SER A 5 -4.64 11.78 36.80
CA SER A 5 -3.77 11.10 35.84
C SER A 5 -2.74 12.05 35.21
N PHE A 6 -3.05 13.34 35.09
CA PHE A 6 -2.07 14.33 34.61
C PHE A 6 -1.07 14.72 35.69
N ASP A 7 -1.53 14.90 36.93
CA ASP A 7 -0.63 15.29 38.03
C ASP A 7 0.36 14.17 38.37
N ARG A 8 -0.06 12.91 38.23
CA ARG A 8 0.83 11.75 38.33
C ARG A 8 1.89 11.68 37.22
N LEU A 9 1.76 12.47 36.14
CA LEU A 9 2.87 12.63 35.19
C LEU A 9 4.03 13.44 35.76
N ALA A 10 3.89 14.09 36.92
CA ALA A 10 5.00 14.76 37.59
C ALA A 10 5.80 13.83 38.51
N SER A 11 5.30 12.62 38.80
CA SER A 11 5.92 11.69 39.74
C SER A 11 6.98 10.79 39.07
N ASP A 12 7.70 10.05 39.92
CA ASP A 12 8.66 9.02 39.49
C ASP A 12 7.96 7.78 38.90
N ASP A 13 6.73 7.50 39.33
CA ASP A 13 5.88 6.38 38.87
C ASP A 13 4.91 6.81 37.74
N PHE A 14 5.33 7.75 36.89
CA PHE A 14 4.46 8.32 35.85
C PHE A 14 3.99 7.34 34.76
N TYR A 15 4.63 6.17 34.66
CA TYR A 15 4.41 5.19 33.60
C TYR A 15 2.96 4.73 33.50
N ASP A 16 2.32 4.38 34.61
CA ASP A 16 0.93 3.90 34.60
C ASP A 16 -0.03 4.98 34.09
N SER A 17 0.24 6.23 34.45
CA SER A 17 -0.55 7.37 33.98
C SER A 17 -0.31 7.65 32.51
N ALA A 18 0.93 7.55 32.05
CA ALA A 18 1.28 7.67 30.63
C ALA A 18 0.60 6.59 29.77
N ILE A 19 0.47 5.36 30.28
CA ILE A 19 -0.25 4.27 29.63
C ILE A 19 -1.75 4.58 29.55
N GLU A 20 -2.38 5.01 30.65
CA GLU A 20 -3.82 5.37 30.67
C GLU A 20 -4.13 6.50 29.67
N ILE A 21 -3.30 7.55 29.68
CA ILE A 21 -3.43 8.70 28.78
C ILE A 21 -3.23 8.25 27.33
N SER A 22 -2.23 7.38 27.08
CA SER A 22 -1.96 6.84 25.74
C SER A 22 -3.13 6.07 25.15
N GLU A 23 -3.75 5.17 25.92
CA GLU A 23 -4.91 4.42 25.44
C GLU A 23 -6.10 5.33 25.14
N SER A 24 -6.29 6.36 25.96
CA SER A 24 -7.34 7.36 25.73
C SER A 24 -7.05 8.22 24.49
N LEU A 25 -5.79 8.65 24.30
CA LEU A 25 -5.36 9.44 23.14
C LEU A 25 -5.49 8.68 21.82
N LYS A 26 -5.29 7.37 21.81
CA LYS A 26 -5.47 6.55 20.61
C LYS A 26 -6.89 6.67 20.06
N VAL A 27 -7.90 6.72 20.93
CA VAL A 27 -9.31 6.87 20.52
C VAL A 27 -9.56 8.18 19.78
N ASP A 28 -8.92 9.25 20.23
CA ASP A 28 -9.08 10.59 19.66
C ASP A 28 -8.23 10.79 18.39
N LEU A 29 -7.01 10.25 18.35
CA LEU A 29 -6.04 10.54 17.28
C LEU A 29 -6.12 9.56 16.09
N PHE A 30 -6.67 8.37 16.25
CA PHE A 30 -6.65 7.31 15.23
C PHE A 30 -8.06 7.00 14.70
N ASP A 31 -8.16 6.88 13.38
CA ASP A 31 -9.41 6.51 12.68
C ASP A 31 -9.91 5.11 13.08
N LYS A 32 -8.99 4.21 13.44
CA LYS A 32 -9.30 2.79 13.69
C LYS A 32 -10.25 2.57 14.88
N TYR A 33 -10.23 3.44 15.88
CA TYR A 33 -10.99 3.24 17.11
C TYR A 33 -12.40 3.82 17.05
N ASN A 34 -12.73 4.53 15.96
CA ASN A 34 -14.06 5.09 15.71
C ASN A 34 -14.51 4.79 14.27
N PRO A 35 -15.21 3.67 14.01
CA PRO A 35 -15.60 3.30 12.65
C PRO A 35 -16.53 4.31 11.95
N ASN A 36 -17.16 5.21 12.72
CA ASN A 36 -18.11 6.21 12.23
C ASN A 36 -17.54 7.65 12.25
N LYS A 37 -16.30 7.85 12.72
CA LYS A 37 -15.69 9.18 12.83
C LYS A 37 -14.19 9.12 12.60
N LEU A 38 -13.66 10.07 11.85
CA LEU A 38 -12.22 10.23 11.69
C LEU A 38 -11.59 10.67 13.02
N GLY A 39 -10.43 10.12 13.33
CA GLY A 39 -9.59 10.66 14.40
C GLY A 39 -9.05 12.03 14.00
N PHE A 40 -8.56 12.79 14.97
CA PHE A 40 -8.05 14.14 14.74
C PHE A 40 -7.00 14.18 13.61
N ILE A 41 -6.04 13.26 13.62
CA ILE A 41 -5.01 13.19 12.56
C ILE A 41 -5.62 12.80 11.20
N GLY A 42 -6.64 11.94 11.19
CA GLY A 42 -7.37 11.61 9.97
C GLY A 42 -8.10 12.81 9.38
N LEU A 43 -8.74 13.64 10.22
CA LEU A 43 -9.34 14.90 9.78
C LEU A 43 -8.30 15.83 9.14
N GLN A 44 -7.15 16.02 9.79
CA GLN A 44 -6.09 16.90 9.26
C GLN A 44 -5.56 16.40 7.91
N ARG A 45 -5.45 15.08 7.72
CA ARG A 45 -5.11 14.51 6.41
C ARG A 45 -6.19 14.80 5.38
N ASN A 46 -7.45 14.59 5.72
CA ASN A 46 -8.57 14.75 4.80
C ASN A 46 -8.74 16.19 4.30
N LEU A 47 -8.34 17.20 5.08
CA LEU A 47 -8.31 18.60 4.62
C LEU A 47 -7.42 18.81 3.39
N ASN A 48 -6.42 17.94 3.16
CA ASN A 48 -5.46 18.03 2.06
C ASN A 48 -5.70 16.95 0.99
N GLU A 49 -6.74 16.13 1.11
CA GLU A 49 -6.95 14.95 0.29
C GLU A 49 -7.29 15.30 -1.17
N ASP A 50 -8.12 16.32 -1.39
CA ASP A 50 -8.48 16.77 -2.74
C ASP A 50 -7.25 17.29 -3.51
N GLU A 51 -6.39 18.05 -2.84
CA GLU A 51 -5.14 18.54 -3.43
C GLU A 51 -4.17 17.40 -3.73
N ARG A 52 -4.02 16.45 -2.79
CA ARG A 52 -3.24 15.23 -2.96
C ARG A 52 -3.68 14.48 -4.22
N GLN A 53 -4.98 14.23 -4.34
CA GLN A 53 -5.54 13.44 -5.43
C GLN A 53 -5.39 14.15 -6.78
N LYS A 54 -5.56 15.48 -6.82
CA LYS A 54 -5.30 16.29 -8.03
C LYS A 54 -3.84 16.15 -8.48
N ARG A 55 -2.87 16.28 -7.56
CA ARG A 55 -1.44 16.13 -7.88
C ARG A 55 -1.11 14.73 -8.41
N ILE A 56 -1.67 13.69 -7.80
CA ILE A 56 -1.47 12.31 -8.27
C ILE A 56 -2.09 12.10 -9.65
N ASN A 57 -3.30 12.59 -9.90
CA ASN A 57 -3.94 12.46 -11.20
C ASN A 57 -3.12 13.14 -12.30
N LEU A 58 -2.57 14.33 -12.05
CA LEU A 58 -1.68 15.02 -12.98
C LEU A 58 -0.45 14.18 -13.33
N LEU A 59 0.21 13.59 -12.32
CA LEU A 59 1.37 12.70 -12.54
C LEU A 59 1.01 11.48 -13.41
N VAL A 60 -0.17 10.89 -13.19
CA VAL A 60 -0.65 9.74 -13.97
C VAL A 60 -0.97 10.15 -15.40
N ASP A 61 -1.60 11.31 -15.60
CA ASP A 61 -1.94 11.81 -16.94
C ASP A 61 -0.68 12.16 -17.73
N GLU A 62 0.31 12.81 -17.11
CA GLU A 62 1.64 13.06 -17.70
C GLU A 62 2.33 11.75 -18.12
N PHE A 63 2.30 10.73 -17.27
CA PHE A 63 2.82 9.41 -17.58
C PHE A 63 2.12 8.78 -18.81
N CYS A 64 0.80 8.86 -18.87
CA CYS A 64 0.02 8.25 -19.95
C CYS A 64 0.12 8.98 -21.30
N CYS A 65 0.55 10.23 -21.32
CA CYS A 65 0.78 11.01 -22.54
C CYS A 65 2.12 10.69 -23.22
N ALA A 66 3.03 9.97 -22.56
CA ALA A 66 4.31 9.60 -23.16
C ALA A 66 4.14 8.42 -24.13
N GLU A 67 4.40 8.63 -25.43
CA GLU A 67 4.18 7.64 -26.49
C GLU A 67 5.16 6.44 -26.47
N ASP A 68 6.30 6.57 -25.78
CA ASP A 68 7.33 5.54 -25.78
C ASP A 68 7.22 4.57 -24.58
N PHE A 69 7.04 3.28 -24.87
CA PHE A 69 6.95 2.20 -23.88
C PHE A 69 8.23 1.35 -23.75
N SER A 70 9.31 1.76 -24.42
CA SER A 70 10.61 1.07 -24.37
C SER A 70 11.10 0.85 -22.93
N ASP A 71 10.95 1.86 -22.08
CA ASP A 71 11.43 1.91 -20.68
C ASP A 71 10.29 1.94 -19.65
N LEU A 72 9.21 1.16 -19.86
CA LEU A 72 8.03 1.17 -18.99
C LEU A 72 8.36 0.97 -17.50
N ASP A 73 9.26 0.03 -17.18
CA ASP A 73 9.66 -0.28 -15.80
C ASP A 73 10.27 0.93 -15.08
N GLU A 74 11.19 1.65 -15.73
CA GLU A 74 11.81 2.86 -15.14
C GLU A 74 10.81 3.99 -15.00
N LYS A 75 9.94 4.19 -16.01
CA LYS A 75 8.89 5.22 -15.93
C LYS A 75 7.93 4.96 -14.77
N ILE A 76 7.59 3.69 -14.51
CA ILE A 76 6.79 3.29 -13.35
C ILE A 76 7.56 3.51 -12.04
N ASN A 77 8.86 3.24 -11.99
CA ASN A 77 9.70 3.53 -10.82
C ASN A 77 9.69 5.04 -10.49
N VAL A 78 9.89 5.89 -11.49
CA VAL A 78 9.83 7.36 -11.36
C VAL A 78 8.43 7.83 -10.92
N LEU A 79 7.37 7.32 -11.56
CA LEU A 79 6.00 7.66 -11.18
C LEU A 79 5.69 7.26 -9.73
N GLY A 80 6.07 6.05 -9.33
CA GLY A 80 5.90 5.55 -7.97
C GLY A 80 6.63 6.42 -6.94
N THR A 81 7.84 6.85 -7.26
CA THR A 81 8.64 7.77 -6.44
C THR A 81 7.97 9.14 -6.29
N ASN A 82 7.41 9.69 -7.36
CA ASN A 82 6.71 10.97 -7.30
C ASN A 82 5.40 10.88 -6.50
N ILE A 83 4.62 9.80 -6.68
CA ILE A 83 3.42 9.54 -5.86
C ILE A 83 3.78 9.40 -4.39
N TRP A 84 4.87 8.69 -4.08
CA TRP A 84 5.35 8.55 -2.71
C TRP A 84 5.70 9.90 -2.08
N LYS A 85 6.41 10.78 -2.80
CA LYS A 85 6.72 12.14 -2.31
C LYS A 85 5.46 12.93 -1.97
N VAL A 86 4.46 12.92 -2.86
CA VAL A 86 3.15 13.58 -2.63
C VAL A 86 2.47 13.02 -1.38
N ASN A 87 2.47 11.71 -1.19
CA ASN A 87 1.88 11.08 0.00
C ASN A 87 2.63 11.43 1.29
N GLN A 88 3.97 11.49 1.26
CA GLN A 88 4.78 11.83 2.43
C GLN A 88 4.61 13.28 2.87
N GLU A 89 4.46 14.21 1.93
CA GLU A 89 4.41 15.65 2.19
C GLU A 89 3.34 16.03 3.23
N ILE A 90 2.15 15.45 3.13
CA ILE A 90 1.04 15.70 4.07
C ILE A 90 1.39 15.17 5.46
N GLY A 91 1.96 13.97 5.54
CA GLY A 91 2.40 13.39 6.81
C GLY A 91 3.47 14.25 7.49
N TRP A 92 4.45 14.73 6.71
CA TRP A 92 5.49 15.64 7.20
C TRP A 92 4.93 16.96 7.69
N ARG A 93 4.03 17.58 6.93
CA ARG A 93 3.37 18.83 7.33
C ARG A 93 2.63 18.67 8.66
N ILE A 94 1.82 17.62 8.80
CA ILE A 94 1.09 17.35 10.05
C ILE A 94 2.07 17.11 11.19
N PHE A 95 3.15 16.36 10.97
CA PHE A 95 4.13 16.06 12.02
C PHE A 95 4.89 17.30 12.49
N LEU A 96 5.40 18.12 11.56
CA LEU A 96 6.19 19.32 11.86
C LEU A 96 5.32 20.41 12.49
N ASP A 97 4.09 20.58 12.01
CA ASP A 97 3.17 21.61 12.48
C ASP A 97 2.22 21.11 13.58
N LEU A 98 2.40 19.88 14.09
CA LEU A 98 1.44 19.21 14.98
C LEU A 98 1.03 20.09 16.17
N ARG A 99 2.01 20.70 16.82
CA ARG A 99 1.79 21.61 17.95
C ARG A 99 0.91 22.78 17.52
N HIS A 100 1.27 23.45 16.42
CA HIS A 100 0.50 24.58 15.91
C HIS A 100 -0.92 24.18 15.54
N ILE A 101 -1.09 23.05 14.83
CA ILE A 101 -2.39 22.51 14.42
C ILE A 101 -3.31 22.28 15.62
N ILE A 102 -2.80 21.68 16.70
CA ILE A 102 -3.61 21.38 17.88
C ILE A 102 -3.96 22.68 18.64
N PHE A 103 -3.00 23.59 18.84
CA PHE A 103 -3.25 24.85 19.55
C PHE A 103 -4.15 25.83 18.79
N SER A 104 -4.16 25.78 17.45
CA SER A 104 -5.00 26.63 16.60
C SER A 104 -6.37 26.03 16.31
N SER A 105 -6.64 24.79 16.72
CA SER A 105 -7.95 24.16 16.52
C SER A 105 -9.03 24.87 17.35
N GLU A 106 -10.02 25.43 16.66
CA GLU A 106 -11.13 26.18 17.29
C GLU A 106 -12.06 25.29 18.11
N ASP A 107 -12.23 24.03 17.69
CA ASP A 107 -13.10 23.06 18.35
C ASP A 107 -12.38 21.70 18.49
N LEU A 108 -12.24 21.23 19.73
CA LEU A 108 -11.74 19.90 20.09
C LEU A 108 -12.79 19.06 20.82
N SER A 109 -14.04 19.51 20.90
CA SER A 109 -15.12 18.85 21.66
C SER A 109 -15.40 17.40 21.21
N GLN A 110 -15.07 17.09 19.96
CA GLN A 110 -15.19 15.74 19.40
C GLN A 110 -14.05 14.80 19.83
N PHE A 111 -13.00 15.35 20.45
CA PHE A 111 -11.78 14.68 20.89
C PHE A 111 -11.56 14.96 22.39
N PRO A 112 -12.37 14.34 23.27
CA PRO A 112 -12.46 14.74 24.68
C PRO A 112 -11.17 14.55 25.48
N THR A 113 -10.33 13.58 25.10
CA THR A 113 -9.02 13.37 25.73
C THR A 113 -8.05 14.45 25.29
N LEU A 114 -7.99 14.72 23.98
CA LEU A 114 -7.15 15.78 23.42
C LEU A 114 -7.57 17.15 23.96
N GLU A 115 -8.87 17.44 24.02
CA GLU A 115 -9.41 18.67 24.61
C GLU A 115 -8.99 18.84 26.07
N LYS A 116 -9.13 17.78 26.89
CA LYS A 116 -8.68 17.81 28.31
C LYS A 116 -7.20 18.10 28.43
N ILE A 117 -6.36 17.44 27.63
CA ILE A 117 -4.92 17.66 27.63
C ILE A 117 -4.61 19.09 27.20
N MET A 118 -5.26 19.61 26.16
CA MET A 118 -5.04 20.97 25.69
C MET A 118 -5.48 22.02 26.70
N ASN A 119 -6.57 21.78 27.43
CA ASN A 119 -7.00 22.66 28.52
C ASN A 119 -5.99 22.62 29.68
N TYR A 120 -5.44 21.45 30.01
CA TYR A 120 -4.38 21.33 31.02
C TYR A 120 -3.10 22.05 30.59
N LEU A 121 -2.68 21.89 29.32
CA LEU A 121 -1.49 22.54 28.76
C LEU A 121 -1.62 24.07 28.59
N LYS A 122 -2.84 24.62 28.66
CA LYS A 122 -3.07 26.07 28.67
C LYS A 122 -2.90 26.68 30.07
N ASP A 123 -2.91 25.87 31.13
CA ASP A 123 -2.67 26.34 32.49
C ASP A 123 -1.17 26.52 32.75
N HIS A 124 -0.75 27.77 32.93
CA HIS A 124 0.65 28.13 33.13
C HIS A 124 1.23 27.71 34.50
N HIS A 125 0.41 27.18 35.41
CA HIS A 125 0.87 26.74 36.73
C HIS A 125 1.40 25.30 36.74
N GLN A 126 1.28 24.58 35.62
CA GLN A 126 1.65 23.17 35.55
C GLN A 126 3.16 22.95 35.40
N PRO A 127 3.71 21.85 35.95
CA PRO A 127 5.14 21.57 35.84
C PRO A 127 5.59 21.39 34.38
N HIS A 128 6.71 22.02 34.00
CA HIS A 128 7.27 21.91 32.64
C HIS A 128 7.43 20.46 32.16
N MET A 129 7.87 19.57 33.04
CA MET A 129 8.04 18.15 32.73
C MET A 129 6.71 17.46 32.35
N VAL A 130 5.59 17.85 32.96
CA VAL A 130 4.27 17.31 32.58
C VAL A 130 3.89 17.78 31.18
N HIS A 131 4.16 19.03 30.84
CA HIS A 131 3.95 19.55 29.48
C HIS A 131 4.74 18.74 28.45
N GLU A 132 6.04 18.52 28.69
CA GLU A 132 6.89 17.74 27.80
C GLU A 132 6.38 16.30 27.64
N ARG A 133 6.05 15.64 28.76
CA ARG A 133 5.52 14.26 28.75
C ARG A 133 4.21 14.18 27.96
N LEU A 134 3.26 15.09 28.17
CA LEU A 134 1.99 15.13 27.42
C LEU A 134 2.21 15.37 25.93
N PHE A 135 3.09 16.32 25.55
CA PHE A 135 3.40 16.57 24.15
C PHE A 135 4.11 15.39 23.48
N ASN A 136 4.99 14.69 24.20
CA ASN A 136 5.65 13.50 23.69
C ASN A 136 4.63 12.38 23.41
N LEU A 137 3.67 12.17 24.33
CA LEU A 137 2.58 11.20 24.12
C LEU A 137 1.73 11.56 22.90
N ILE A 138 1.32 12.82 22.76
CA ILE A 138 0.57 13.29 21.58
C ILE A 138 1.38 13.05 20.30
N THR A 139 2.67 13.42 20.30
CA THR A 139 3.54 13.32 19.13
C THR A 139 3.78 11.87 18.72
N GLU A 140 4.02 10.98 19.69
CA GLU A 140 4.18 9.54 19.44
C GLU A 140 2.93 8.96 18.77
N HIS A 141 1.76 9.21 19.36
CA HIS A 141 0.48 8.69 18.85
C HIS A 141 0.09 9.29 17.50
N ALA A 142 0.34 10.59 17.29
CA ALA A 142 0.14 11.23 16.01
C ALA A 142 1.04 10.61 14.92
N HIS A 143 2.32 10.40 15.23
CA HIS A 143 3.27 9.76 14.31
C HIS A 143 2.86 8.32 13.99
N MET A 144 2.38 7.56 14.97
CA MET A 144 1.82 6.22 14.74
C MET A 144 0.60 6.27 13.81
N SER A 145 -0.32 7.22 14.00
CA SER A 145 -1.48 7.42 13.14
C SER A 145 -1.07 7.80 11.70
N ILE A 146 -0.09 8.70 11.53
CA ILE A 146 0.49 9.06 10.23
C ILE A 146 1.07 7.83 9.53
N LYS A 147 1.87 7.03 10.23
CA LYS A 147 2.44 5.78 9.68
C LYS A 147 1.37 4.80 9.19
N GLN A 148 0.23 4.69 9.88
CA GLN A 148 -0.87 3.84 9.41
C GLN A 148 -1.52 4.41 8.14
N GLY A 149 -1.68 5.74 8.07
CA GLY A 149 -2.13 6.43 6.86
C GLY A 149 -1.23 6.15 5.66
N HIS A 150 0.10 6.24 5.84
CA HIS A 150 1.07 5.92 4.77
C HIS A 150 0.93 4.47 4.26
N LYS A 151 0.60 3.51 5.13
CA LYS A 151 0.37 2.12 4.71
C LYS A 151 -0.88 1.97 3.84
N ALA A 152 -1.97 2.67 4.19
CA ALA A 152 -3.19 2.68 3.39
C ALA A 152 -2.93 3.33 2.01
N GLN A 153 -2.23 4.48 2.01
CA GLN A 153 -1.86 5.18 0.78
C GLN A 153 -0.91 4.38 -0.11
N ALA A 154 0.01 3.59 0.45
CA ALA A 154 0.87 2.70 -0.33
C ALA A 154 0.05 1.62 -1.06
N GLY A 155 -0.97 1.05 -0.40
CA GLY A 155 -1.89 0.11 -1.02
C GLY A 155 -2.60 0.72 -2.23
N GLU A 156 -3.14 1.94 -2.07
CA GLU A 156 -3.80 2.65 -3.17
C GLU A 156 -2.82 3.05 -4.28
N ALA A 157 -1.62 3.51 -3.93
CA ALA A 157 -0.57 3.84 -4.89
C ALA A 157 -0.23 2.63 -5.78
N GLY A 158 -0.18 1.42 -5.22
CA GLY A 158 0.01 0.20 -6.01
C GLY A 158 -1.08 0.01 -7.06
N LYS A 159 -2.34 0.19 -6.68
CA LYS A 159 -3.47 0.10 -7.62
C LYS A 159 -3.40 1.18 -8.71
N ILE A 160 -3.02 2.40 -8.33
CA ILE A 160 -2.84 3.52 -9.27
C ILE A 160 -1.74 3.22 -10.29
N LEU A 161 -0.58 2.75 -9.83
CA LEU A 161 0.52 2.35 -10.70
C LEU A 161 0.13 1.19 -11.62
N THR A 162 -0.63 0.21 -11.12
CA THR A 162 -1.10 -0.91 -11.94
C THR A 162 -2.09 -0.43 -13.00
N LYS A 163 -3.01 0.48 -12.66
CA LYS A 163 -3.88 1.14 -13.64
C LYS A 163 -3.08 1.89 -14.70
N ALA A 164 -1.98 2.55 -14.33
CA ALA A 164 -1.10 3.24 -15.27
C ALA A 164 -0.43 2.25 -16.24
N ILE A 165 0.06 1.10 -15.76
CA ILE A 165 0.60 0.01 -16.60
C ILE A 165 -0.47 -0.51 -17.57
N LEU A 166 -1.70 -0.73 -17.10
CA LEU A 166 -2.80 -1.21 -17.94
C LEU A 166 -3.20 -0.18 -19.00
N LYS A 167 -3.31 1.09 -18.63
CA LYS A 167 -3.59 2.19 -19.57
C LYS A 167 -2.48 2.33 -20.61
N ALA A 168 -1.21 2.18 -20.20
CA ALA A 168 -0.06 2.10 -21.09
C ALA A 168 -0.15 0.92 -22.08
N ALA A 169 -0.69 -0.22 -21.65
CA ALA A 169 -0.97 -1.36 -22.53
C ALA A 169 -2.18 -1.15 -23.48
N GLY A 170 -2.80 0.03 -23.48
CA GLY A 170 -3.99 0.35 -24.28
C GLY A 170 -5.31 -0.13 -23.66
N LEU A 171 -5.30 -0.57 -22.41
CA LEU A 171 -6.46 -1.16 -21.76
C LEU A 171 -7.27 -0.09 -21.00
N THR A 172 -8.57 -0.13 -21.21
CA THR A 172 -9.54 0.80 -20.63
C THR A 172 -10.40 0.11 -19.56
N HIS A 173 -10.50 0.73 -18.38
CA HIS A 173 -11.36 0.30 -17.27
C HIS A 173 -12.83 0.22 -17.70
N GLN A 174 -13.57 -0.77 -17.19
CA GLN A 174 -14.99 -1.06 -17.51
C GLN A 174 -15.24 -1.50 -18.96
N GLN A 175 -14.18 -1.63 -19.78
CA GLN A 175 -14.25 -2.18 -21.12
C GLN A 175 -13.43 -3.47 -21.23
N HIS A 176 -12.16 -3.40 -20.80
CA HIS A 176 -11.22 -4.51 -20.90
C HIS A 176 -11.07 -5.25 -19.58
N TYR A 177 -11.22 -4.51 -18.47
CA TYR A 177 -11.04 -5.06 -17.14
C TYR A 177 -11.95 -4.37 -16.13
N ARG A 178 -12.18 -5.07 -15.02
CA ARG A 178 -12.87 -4.58 -13.83
C ARG A 178 -11.89 -4.41 -12.68
N THR A 179 -12.15 -3.45 -11.80
CA THR A 179 -11.48 -3.35 -10.49
C THR A 179 -12.35 -3.90 -9.36
N GLU A 180 -11.73 -4.38 -8.30
CA GLU A 180 -12.42 -4.86 -7.07
C GLU A 180 -13.46 -5.95 -7.40
N TYR A 181 -13.01 -6.95 -8.14
CA TYR A 181 -13.82 -8.11 -8.51
C TYR A 181 -14.04 -9.01 -7.31
N LYS A 182 -15.28 -9.45 -7.11
CA LYS A 182 -15.65 -10.43 -6.08
C LYS A 182 -16.02 -11.74 -6.75
N SER A 183 -15.32 -12.81 -6.39
CA SER A 183 -15.64 -14.17 -6.81
C SER A 183 -16.78 -14.76 -6.00
N GLU A 184 -17.42 -15.83 -6.49
CA GLU A 184 -18.45 -16.54 -5.71
C GLU A 184 -17.86 -17.07 -4.40
N GLY A 185 -16.63 -17.55 -4.48
CA GLY A 185 -15.89 -18.05 -3.33
C GLY A 185 -15.26 -17.00 -2.41
N GLY A 186 -15.76 -15.75 -2.42
CA GLY A 186 -15.29 -14.70 -1.52
C GLY A 186 -13.86 -14.23 -1.75
N CYS A 187 -13.26 -14.52 -2.91
CA CYS A 187 -12.00 -13.94 -3.30
C CYS A 187 -12.22 -12.54 -3.87
N ASP A 188 -11.57 -11.55 -3.24
CA ASP A 188 -11.45 -10.20 -3.77
C ASP A 188 -10.16 -10.08 -4.60
N ALA A 189 -10.30 -9.81 -5.90
CA ALA A 189 -9.19 -9.47 -6.79
C ALA A 189 -9.19 -7.97 -7.09
N ASP A 190 -8.01 -7.35 -7.11
CA ASP A 190 -7.90 -5.91 -7.42
C ASP A 190 -8.25 -5.64 -8.88
N PHE A 191 -7.90 -6.55 -9.80
CA PHE A 191 -8.22 -6.47 -11.22
C PHE A 191 -8.66 -7.82 -11.79
N ALA A 192 -9.64 -7.82 -12.68
CA ALA A 192 -10.16 -9.01 -13.36
C ALA A 192 -10.40 -8.74 -14.86
N PHE A 193 -10.08 -9.74 -15.68
CA PHE A 193 -10.12 -9.69 -17.14
C PHE A 193 -10.80 -10.94 -17.70
N PRO A 194 -11.65 -10.82 -18.74
CA PRO A 194 -12.21 -9.57 -19.26
C PRO A 194 -13.13 -8.86 -18.25
N HIS A 195 -13.73 -7.73 -18.64
CA HIS A 195 -14.72 -7.06 -17.82
C HIS A 195 -15.99 -7.92 -17.69
N VAL A 196 -16.20 -8.53 -16.52
CA VAL A 196 -17.37 -9.36 -16.20
C VAL A 196 -18.03 -8.93 -14.88
N PRO A 197 -19.33 -9.22 -14.69
CA PRO A 197 -20.00 -9.06 -13.40
C PRO A 197 -19.32 -9.89 -12.30
N ASN A 198 -19.47 -9.49 -11.04
CA ASN A 198 -19.04 -10.32 -9.91
C ASN A 198 -19.68 -11.71 -10.00
N ASN A 199 -19.04 -12.69 -9.37
CA ASN A 199 -19.49 -14.09 -9.35
C ASN A 199 -19.49 -14.79 -10.72
N SER A 200 -18.91 -14.18 -11.76
CA SER A 200 -18.81 -14.76 -13.11
C SER A 200 -17.43 -15.39 -13.31
N ASP A 201 -17.01 -16.25 -12.37
CA ASP A 201 -15.65 -16.80 -12.30
C ASP A 201 -15.29 -17.63 -13.54
N GLN A 202 -16.29 -18.24 -14.20
CA GLN A 202 -16.14 -19.02 -15.42
C GLN A 202 -15.76 -18.19 -16.65
N ASP A 203 -16.01 -16.89 -16.62
CA ASP A 203 -15.81 -15.98 -17.76
C ASP A 203 -14.49 -15.21 -17.64
N LEU A 204 -13.67 -15.51 -16.62
CA LEU A 204 -12.38 -14.87 -16.36
C LEU A 204 -11.23 -15.58 -17.07
N ASP A 205 -10.40 -14.79 -17.75
CA ASP A 205 -9.13 -15.22 -18.33
C ASP A 205 -7.95 -14.97 -17.40
N LEU A 206 -8.01 -13.86 -16.65
CA LEU A 206 -6.91 -13.38 -15.83
C LEU A 206 -7.40 -12.57 -14.63
N ILE A 207 -6.72 -12.73 -13.50
CA ILE A 207 -6.89 -11.90 -12.31
C ILE A 207 -5.54 -11.38 -11.82
N MET A 208 -5.58 -10.20 -11.20
CA MET A 208 -4.43 -9.62 -10.55
C MET A 208 -4.77 -9.17 -9.13
N ALA A 209 -3.90 -9.52 -8.19
CA ALA A 209 -3.85 -8.86 -6.89
C ALA A 209 -2.63 -7.93 -6.86
N VAL A 210 -2.78 -6.79 -6.20
CA VAL A 210 -1.73 -5.78 -6.11
C VAL A 210 -1.29 -5.62 -4.67
N GLN A 211 0.03 -5.70 -4.48
CA GLN A 211 0.66 -5.53 -3.18
C GLN A 211 1.89 -4.65 -3.32
N PHE A 212 1.77 -3.39 -2.90
CA PHE A 212 2.86 -2.43 -3.02
C PHE A 212 4.16 -2.97 -2.43
N SER A 213 4.10 -3.43 -1.18
CA SER A 213 5.21 -4.13 -0.54
C SER A 213 4.75 -5.48 0.01
N THR A 214 5.41 -6.56 -0.38
CA THR A 214 5.12 -7.92 0.08
C THR A 214 6.25 -8.44 0.95
N ASN A 215 5.95 -8.70 2.23
CA ASN A 215 6.80 -9.52 3.12
C ASN A 215 6.16 -10.92 3.24
N ASP A 216 5.17 -11.01 4.15
CA ASP A 216 4.51 -12.26 4.54
C ASP A 216 3.01 -12.25 4.19
N ARG A 217 2.60 -11.24 3.43
CA ARG A 217 1.19 -10.91 3.20
C ARG A 217 0.77 -11.18 1.79
N ILE A 218 1.23 -12.25 1.12
CA ILE A 218 0.60 -12.68 -0.13
C ILE A 218 -0.85 -13.08 0.18
N ARG A 219 -1.72 -12.08 0.06
CA ARG A 219 -3.18 -12.14 0.12
C ARG A 219 -3.61 -12.21 -1.33
N LEU A 220 -3.20 -13.28 -1.99
CA LEU A 220 -3.92 -13.73 -3.16
C LEU A 220 -5.02 -14.65 -2.64
N ALA A 221 -6.26 -14.35 -3.01
CA ALA A 221 -7.01 -15.06 -4.05
C ALA A 221 -6.77 -16.56 -4.25
N SER A 222 -6.23 -17.26 -3.24
CA SER A 222 -5.84 -18.65 -3.38
C SER A 222 -6.98 -19.62 -3.15
N ALA A 223 -7.96 -19.21 -2.35
CA ALA A 223 -8.79 -20.20 -1.69
C ALA A 223 -9.84 -20.80 -2.62
N GLU A 224 -10.38 -20.05 -3.59
CA GLU A 224 -11.64 -20.47 -4.24
C GLU A 224 -11.76 -20.13 -5.74
N LEU A 225 -10.67 -19.75 -6.40
CA LEU A 225 -10.73 -19.44 -7.84
C LEU A 225 -10.44 -20.67 -8.71
N ARG A 226 -11.32 -20.89 -9.68
CA ARG A 226 -11.35 -22.04 -10.58
C ARG A 226 -10.00 -22.27 -11.29
N ALA A 227 -9.66 -23.55 -11.46
CA ALA A 227 -8.55 -23.95 -12.33
C ALA A 227 -8.74 -23.42 -13.76
N GLY A 228 -7.69 -22.85 -14.35
CA GLY A 228 -7.70 -22.31 -15.73
C GLY A 228 -7.55 -20.80 -15.84
N VAL A 229 -7.85 -20.04 -14.78
CA VAL A 229 -7.65 -18.58 -14.75
C VAL A 229 -6.18 -18.25 -14.51
N ARG A 230 -5.59 -17.34 -15.30
CA ARG A 230 -4.22 -16.86 -15.07
C ARG A 230 -4.18 -15.94 -13.85
N LYS A 231 -3.21 -16.15 -12.97
CA LYS A 231 -3.08 -15.41 -11.70
C LYS A 231 -1.78 -14.62 -11.68
N TYR A 232 -1.88 -13.32 -11.42
CA TYR A 232 -0.72 -12.47 -11.20
C TYR A 232 -0.77 -11.80 -9.83
N LEU A 233 0.39 -11.79 -9.17
CA LEU A 233 0.70 -10.86 -8.10
C LEU A 233 1.51 -9.71 -8.67
N VAL A 234 0.95 -8.50 -8.68
CA VAL A 234 1.73 -7.30 -8.99
C VAL A 234 2.32 -6.80 -7.68
N THR A 235 3.65 -6.74 -7.61
CA THR A 235 4.36 -6.18 -6.45
C THR A 235 5.30 -5.08 -6.87
N TYR A 236 5.46 -4.10 -5.99
CA TYR A 236 6.39 -3.00 -6.15
C TYR A 236 7.60 -3.17 -5.23
N ASN A 237 7.87 -4.38 -4.74
CA ASN A 237 9.17 -4.69 -4.14
C ASN A 237 10.30 -4.40 -5.14
N GLY A 238 11.34 -3.69 -4.69
CA GLY A 238 12.51 -3.34 -5.47
C GLY A 238 12.47 -1.96 -6.13
N ILE A 239 11.33 -1.27 -6.17
CA ILE A 239 11.30 0.14 -6.63
C ILE A 239 11.84 1.08 -5.56
N ASP A 240 12.28 2.28 -5.95
CA ASP A 240 12.94 3.24 -5.04
C ASP A 240 12.03 3.73 -3.91
N SER A 241 10.72 3.78 -4.16
CA SER A 241 9.71 4.16 -3.15
C SER A 241 9.26 3.01 -2.25
N SER A 242 9.77 1.80 -2.46
CA SER A 242 9.52 0.66 -1.60
C SER A 242 10.70 0.43 -0.67
N SER A 243 10.43 0.29 0.62
CA SER A 243 11.45 -0.14 1.58
C SER A 243 11.73 -1.64 1.51
N LYS A 244 11.08 -2.35 0.56
CA LYS A 244 11.11 -3.79 0.43
C LYS A 244 11.68 -4.23 -0.91
N THR A 245 12.45 -5.31 -0.86
CA THR A 245 13.10 -5.99 -1.99
C THR A 245 12.45 -7.36 -2.22
N LEU A 246 12.70 -7.99 -3.36
CA LEU A 246 12.15 -9.33 -3.63
C LEU A 246 12.69 -10.38 -2.66
N LYS A 247 13.91 -10.22 -2.13
CA LYS A 247 14.50 -11.05 -1.07
C LYS A 247 13.58 -11.20 0.15
N GLU A 248 12.82 -10.16 0.49
CA GLU A 248 11.96 -10.15 1.69
C GLU A 248 10.65 -10.90 1.52
N ILE A 249 10.33 -11.38 0.31
CA ILE A 249 9.23 -12.32 0.09
C ILE A 249 9.67 -13.67 0.65
N GLY A 250 9.05 -14.13 1.75
CA GLY A 250 9.46 -15.37 2.42
C GLY A 250 9.26 -16.63 1.56
N ASP A 251 10.08 -17.66 1.76
CA ASP A 251 10.08 -18.87 0.91
C ASP A 251 8.74 -19.62 0.93
N LYS A 252 8.03 -19.61 2.07
CA LYS A 252 6.67 -20.18 2.15
C LYS A 252 5.70 -19.55 1.15
N HIS A 253 5.89 -18.26 0.86
CA HIS A 253 5.06 -17.51 -0.07
C HIS A 253 5.45 -17.77 -1.52
N ILE A 254 6.75 -17.89 -1.81
CA ILE A 254 7.24 -18.33 -3.12
C ILE A 254 6.71 -19.73 -3.44
N LYS A 255 6.85 -20.68 -2.49
CA LYS A 255 6.32 -22.03 -2.63
C LYS A 255 4.82 -22.03 -2.90
N ARG A 256 4.05 -21.26 -2.13
CA ARG A 256 2.61 -21.12 -2.36
C ARG A 256 2.29 -20.56 -3.75
N CYS A 257 3.03 -19.56 -4.22
CA CYS A 257 2.82 -19.04 -5.57
C CYS A 257 3.12 -20.10 -6.64
N MET A 258 4.16 -20.91 -6.44
CA MET A 258 4.48 -22.03 -7.31
C MET A 258 3.37 -23.09 -7.30
N ASP A 259 2.93 -23.53 -6.11
CA ASP A 259 1.88 -24.54 -5.93
C ASP A 259 0.54 -24.08 -6.56
N GLU A 260 0.25 -22.78 -6.51
CA GLU A 260 -1.00 -22.19 -7.02
C GLU A 260 -0.88 -21.63 -8.46
N ASN A 261 0.28 -21.81 -9.12
CA ASN A 261 0.61 -21.28 -10.44
C ASN A 261 0.34 -19.76 -10.59
N ILE A 262 0.80 -19.01 -9.60
CA ILE A 262 0.74 -17.56 -9.54
C ILE A 262 2.05 -16.99 -10.08
N LYS A 263 1.94 -16.05 -11.02
CA LYS A 263 3.09 -15.32 -11.55
C LYS A 263 3.31 -14.01 -10.79
N ILE A 264 4.56 -13.60 -10.62
CA ILE A 264 4.88 -12.28 -10.05
C ILE A 264 5.20 -11.31 -11.19
N ALA A 265 4.54 -10.15 -11.17
CA ALA A 265 4.96 -9.00 -11.95
C ALA A 265 5.59 -7.97 -11.02
N CYS A 266 6.80 -7.53 -11.34
CA CYS A 266 7.60 -6.66 -10.49
C CYS A 266 8.56 -5.81 -11.31
N TYR A 267 9.30 -4.94 -10.62
CA TYR A 267 10.27 -4.06 -11.25
C TYR A 267 11.47 -4.84 -11.80
N GLU A 268 11.78 -4.67 -13.09
CA GLU A 268 12.82 -5.43 -13.79
C GLU A 268 14.20 -5.36 -13.10
N HIS A 269 14.65 -4.16 -12.72
CA HIS A 269 15.95 -4.02 -12.07
C HIS A 269 15.99 -4.78 -10.73
N GLY A 270 14.91 -4.68 -9.93
CA GLY A 270 14.78 -5.42 -8.68
C GLY A 270 14.77 -6.94 -8.88
N LEU A 271 14.15 -7.44 -9.94
CA LEU A 271 14.16 -8.86 -10.33
C LEU A 271 15.57 -9.34 -10.67
N ASN A 272 16.29 -8.59 -11.49
CA ASN A 272 17.66 -8.94 -11.89
C ASN A 272 18.61 -8.97 -10.70
N LEU A 273 18.52 -7.99 -9.78
CA LEU A 273 19.31 -7.99 -8.55
C LEU A 273 19.06 -9.22 -7.67
N GLU A 274 17.81 -9.67 -7.56
CA GLU A 274 17.47 -10.87 -6.77
C GLU A 274 17.98 -12.15 -7.43
N ILE A 275 17.86 -12.26 -8.77
CA ILE A 275 18.41 -13.39 -9.53
C ILE A 275 19.93 -13.46 -9.34
N GLU A 276 20.64 -12.35 -9.51
CA GLU A 276 22.09 -12.30 -9.31
C GLU A 276 22.49 -12.65 -7.87
N ARG A 277 21.73 -12.19 -6.87
CA ARG A 277 21.98 -12.52 -5.46
C ARG A 277 21.87 -14.02 -5.24
N LEU A 278 20.80 -14.65 -5.74
CA LEU A 278 20.57 -16.08 -5.59
C LEU A 278 21.65 -16.91 -6.29
N GLU A 279 22.05 -16.53 -7.51
CA GLU A 279 23.15 -17.19 -8.23
C GLU A 279 24.46 -17.14 -7.43
N LYS A 280 24.81 -15.95 -6.90
CA LYS A 280 26.01 -15.75 -6.07
C LYS A 280 25.95 -16.55 -4.76
N GLU A 281 24.78 -16.64 -4.12
CA GLU A 281 24.60 -17.41 -2.88
C GLU A 281 24.68 -18.92 -3.13
N ILE A 282 24.10 -19.43 -4.24
CA ILE A 282 24.19 -20.84 -4.62
C ILE A 282 25.63 -21.25 -4.94
N GLU A 283 26.38 -20.38 -5.62
CA GLU A 283 27.80 -20.60 -5.96
C GLU A 283 28.68 -20.64 -4.70
N LYS A 284 28.46 -19.71 -3.77
CA LYS A 284 29.26 -19.59 -2.53
C LYS A 284 28.83 -20.53 -1.42
N SER A 285 27.65 -21.13 -1.51
CA SER A 285 27.10 -21.95 -0.44
C SER A 285 27.88 -23.27 -0.29
N THR A 286 28.55 -23.40 0.85
CA THR A 286 29.04 -24.66 1.41
C THR A 286 28.03 -25.29 2.37
N GLU A 287 26.80 -24.75 2.41
CA GLU A 287 25.78 -25.13 3.38
C GLU A 287 25.15 -26.49 3.06
N GLU A 288 24.39 -27.02 4.01
CA GLU A 288 23.66 -28.28 3.85
C GLU A 288 22.83 -28.29 2.57
N VAL A 289 22.75 -29.46 1.91
CA VAL A 289 22.04 -29.69 0.63
C VAL A 289 20.64 -29.05 0.63
N ILE A 290 19.94 -29.13 1.76
CA ILE A 290 18.57 -28.60 1.93
C ILE A 290 18.48 -27.08 1.71
N ILE A 291 19.49 -26.30 2.12
CA ILE A 291 19.46 -24.84 1.95
C ILE A 291 19.75 -24.47 0.50
N LYS A 292 20.70 -25.18 -0.13
CA LYS A 292 21.02 -25.01 -1.55
C LYS A 292 19.83 -25.34 -2.44
N ASP A 293 19.09 -26.40 -2.15
CA ASP A 293 17.88 -26.79 -2.87
C ASP A 293 16.81 -25.68 -2.79
N LYS A 294 16.57 -25.10 -1.61
CA LYS A 294 15.63 -23.98 -1.44
C LYS A 294 16.02 -22.75 -2.26
N LEU A 295 17.31 -22.41 -2.27
CA LEU A 295 17.81 -21.30 -3.07
C LEU A 295 17.62 -21.56 -4.58
N GLN A 296 17.82 -22.80 -5.03
CA GLN A 296 17.60 -23.20 -6.42
C GLN A 296 16.12 -23.18 -6.81
N GLU A 297 15.22 -23.69 -5.96
CA GLU A 297 13.77 -23.61 -6.17
C GLU A 297 13.32 -22.14 -6.33
N ARG A 298 13.80 -21.27 -5.44
CA ARG A 298 13.51 -19.83 -5.49
C ARG A 298 14.06 -19.18 -6.76
N LEU A 299 15.29 -19.53 -7.16
CA LEU A 299 15.91 -19.03 -8.39
C LEU A 299 15.11 -19.44 -9.63
N SER A 300 14.73 -20.71 -9.75
CA SER A 300 13.86 -21.20 -10.84
C SER A 300 12.54 -20.46 -10.85
N TYR A 301 11.89 -20.28 -9.70
CA TYR A 301 10.65 -19.51 -9.61
C TYR A 301 10.78 -18.09 -10.19
N PHE A 302 11.81 -17.32 -9.81
CA PHE A 302 12.00 -15.96 -10.33
C PHE A 302 12.36 -15.94 -11.82
N LYS A 303 13.06 -16.96 -12.34
CA LYS A 303 13.38 -17.06 -13.77
C LYS A 303 12.16 -17.42 -14.62
N ASP A 304 11.31 -18.32 -14.11
CA ASP A 304 10.27 -18.98 -14.90
C ASP A 304 8.87 -18.39 -14.67
N TYR A 305 8.61 -17.86 -13.47
CA TYR A 305 7.29 -17.38 -13.04
C TYR A 305 7.25 -15.90 -12.64
N ALA A 306 8.37 -15.17 -12.67
CA ALA A 306 8.38 -13.72 -12.51
C ALA A 306 8.60 -12.98 -13.84
N CYS A 307 8.13 -11.74 -13.92
CA CYS A 307 8.26 -10.89 -15.09
C CYS A 307 8.32 -9.41 -14.72
N SER A 308 8.87 -8.61 -15.64
CA SER A 308 8.88 -7.14 -15.54
C SER A 308 7.49 -6.54 -15.76
N PHE A 309 7.28 -5.28 -15.40
CA PHE A 309 6.03 -4.58 -15.69
C PHE A 309 5.78 -4.46 -17.19
N LYS A 310 6.83 -4.25 -17.99
CA LYS A 310 6.77 -4.27 -19.46
C LYS A 310 6.27 -5.61 -19.99
N LYS A 311 6.86 -6.72 -19.53
CA LYS A 311 6.47 -8.06 -19.98
C LYS A 311 5.05 -8.42 -19.54
N LEU A 312 4.61 -7.94 -18.38
CA LEU A 312 3.21 -8.03 -17.97
C LEU A 312 2.30 -7.30 -18.97
N ALA A 313 2.59 -6.03 -19.28
CA ALA A 313 1.80 -5.22 -20.21
C ALA A 313 1.66 -5.90 -21.59
N GLU A 314 2.78 -6.40 -22.14
CA GLU A 314 2.79 -7.15 -23.41
C GLU A 314 1.96 -8.43 -23.37
N GLN A 315 1.98 -9.16 -22.24
CA GLN A 315 1.22 -10.39 -22.06
C GLN A 315 -0.29 -10.12 -21.96
N ILE A 316 -0.69 -9.05 -21.27
CA ILE A 316 -2.10 -8.69 -21.12
C ILE A 316 -2.66 -8.11 -22.43
N GLN A 317 -1.86 -7.36 -23.19
CA GLN A 317 -2.29 -6.83 -24.49
C GLN A 317 -2.66 -7.94 -25.51
N ARG A 318 -2.08 -9.13 -25.36
CA ARG A 318 -2.36 -10.30 -26.21
C ARG A 318 -3.59 -11.10 -25.76
N LEU A 319 -4.26 -10.70 -24.68
CA LEU A 319 -5.49 -11.36 -24.27
C LEU A 319 -6.56 -11.16 -25.34
N PRO A 320 -7.37 -12.20 -25.65
CA PRO A 320 -8.52 -12.03 -26.51
C PRO A 320 -9.49 -11.07 -25.81
N ILE A 321 -9.53 -9.82 -26.26
CA ILE A 321 -10.51 -8.84 -25.76
C ILE A 321 -11.86 -9.29 -26.32
N SER A 322 -12.64 -9.99 -25.50
CA SER A 322 -14.04 -10.24 -25.81
C SER A 322 -14.78 -8.91 -25.76
N THR A 323 -14.88 -8.25 -26.92
CA THR A 323 -15.81 -7.13 -27.08
C THR A 323 -17.20 -7.63 -26.67
N PRO A 324 -17.90 -6.99 -25.73
CA PRO A 324 -19.24 -7.42 -25.37
C PRO A 324 -20.12 -7.47 -26.63
N PRO A 325 -20.95 -8.52 -26.80
CA PRO A 325 -21.83 -8.64 -27.95
C PRO A 325 -22.82 -7.47 -27.91
N GLY A 326 -22.57 -6.43 -28.72
CA GLY A 326 -23.41 -5.23 -28.73
C GLY A 326 -22.75 -3.95 -29.26
N LYS A 327 -21.43 -3.91 -29.49
CA LYS A 327 -20.78 -2.76 -30.17
C LYS A 327 -19.78 -3.20 -31.25
N GLN A 328 -20.30 -3.83 -32.30
CA GLN A 328 -19.69 -3.63 -33.62
C GLN A 328 -20.26 -2.32 -34.18
N ASN A 329 -19.48 -1.24 -34.12
CA ASN A 329 -19.69 -0.10 -35.00
C ASN A 329 -18.33 0.37 -35.51
N SER A 330 -18.10 0.06 -36.78
CA SER A 330 -17.39 0.85 -37.78
C SER A 330 -16.41 1.89 -37.24
N LEU A 331 -15.10 1.61 -37.27
CA LEU A 331 -14.06 2.63 -37.42
C LEU A 331 -12.74 1.93 -37.79
N PHE A 332 -12.71 1.36 -38.99
CA PHE A 332 -11.50 1.25 -39.81
C PHE A 332 -11.94 1.43 -41.27
N LYS A 333 -11.80 2.66 -41.75
CA LYS A 333 -11.52 2.96 -43.15
C LYS A 333 -10.22 3.74 -43.16
#